data_AF-A0AAQ3L248-F1
#
_entry.id   AF-A0AAQ3L248-F1
#
_cell.length_a   1.000
_cell.length_b   1.000
_cell.length_c   1.000
_cell.angle_alpha   90.00
_cell.angle_beta   90.00
_cell.angle_gamma   90.00
#
_symmetry.space_group_name_H-M   'P 1'
#
loop_
_entity.id
_entity.type
_entity.pdbx_description
1 polymer ?
#
loop_
_entity_poly.entity_id
_entity_poly.type
_entity_poly.pdbx_seq_one_letter_code
_entity_poly.pdbx_strand_id
1 'polypeptide(L)'
;MKHAEFNQGKSQVAFAKMIIVDELPFRFIKNQGFRDFMSEVQPRFKIPSCIIIARDCMELFKEEKERLKNILFKNHQMVSLTTDLLDFNSEYELYVCNCSQC
;
A
#
# COMPACT_ATOMS: atom_id res chain seq x y z
N MET A 1 -15.54 12.06 -26.81
CA MET A 1 -15.01 11.38 -25.61
C MET A 1 -13.55 11.78 -25.47
N LYS A 2 -13.14 12.35 -24.32
CA LYS A 2 -11.71 12.62 -24.07
C LYS A 2 -11.06 11.29 -23.68
N HIS A 3 -10.21 10.74 -24.53
CA HIS A 3 -9.34 9.65 -24.10
C HIS A 3 -8.41 10.23 -23.03
N ALA A 4 -8.50 9.72 -21.80
CA ALA A 4 -7.55 10.07 -20.76
C ALA A 4 -6.16 9.62 -21.22
N GLU A 5 -5.20 10.55 -21.24
CA GLU A 5 -3.84 10.24 -21.62
C GLU A 5 -3.22 9.26 -20.62
N PHE A 6 -2.61 8.19 -21.13
CA PHE A 6 -1.95 7.21 -20.29
C PHE A 6 -0.76 7.82 -19.56
N ASN A 7 -0.72 7.66 -18.24
CA ASN A 7 0.40 8.03 -17.40
C ASN A 7 0.86 6.82 -16.58
N GLN A 8 2.11 6.41 -16.79
CA GLN A 8 2.72 5.25 -16.12
C GLN A 8 2.76 5.43 -14.60
N GLY A 9 3.22 6.59 -14.11
CA GLY A 9 3.37 6.83 -12.67
C GLY A 9 2.03 6.81 -11.95
N LYS A 10 1.00 7.46 -12.50
CA LYS A 10 -0.36 7.44 -11.92
C LYS A 10 -0.93 6.03 -11.88
N SER A 11 -0.73 5.25 -12.94
CA SER A 11 -1.20 3.86 -13.01
C SER A 11 -0.47 2.97 -12.00
N GLN A 12 0.83 3.18 -11.80
CA GLN A 12 1.64 2.44 -10.84
C GLN A 12 1.23 2.76 -9.39
N VAL A 13 1.00 4.02 -9.06
CA VAL A 13 0.48 4.42 -7.73
C VAL A 13 -0.92 3.82 -7.49
N ALA A 14 -1.80 3.84 -8.51
CA ALA A 14 -3.11 3.20 -8.41
C ALA A 14 -2.99 1.69 -8.19
N PHE A 15 -2.04 1.04 -8.85
CA PHE A 15 -1.77 -0.39 -8.67
C PHE A 15 -1.25 -0.69 -7.25
N ALA A 16 -0.32 0.10 -6.71
CA ALA A 16 0.14 -0.04 -5.32
C ALA A 16 -1.01 0.14 -4.32
N LYS A 17 -1.92 1.09 -4.56
CA LYS A 17 -3.14 1.26 -3.74
C LYS A 17 -4.04 0.02 -3.77
N MET A 18 -4.24 -0.60 -4.93
CA MET A 18 -5.00 -1.85 -5.05
C MET A 18 -4.36 -2.97 -4.23
N ILE A 19 -3.04 -3.13 -4.28
CA ILE A 19 -2.32 -4.12 -3.47
C ILE A 19 -2.57 -3.91 -1.97
N ILE A 20 -2.59 -2.66 -1.50
CA ILE A 20 -2.85 -2.33 -0.09
C ILE A 20 -4.32 -2.60 0.28
N VAL A 21 -5.26 -2.06 -0.49
CA VAL A 21 -6.71 -2.12 -0.18
C VAL A 21 -7.24 -3.55 -0.23
N ASP A 22 -6.78 -4.33 -1.20
CA ASP A 22 -7.23 -5.71 -1.42
C ASP A 22 -6.32 -6.73 -0.73
N GLU A 23 -5.34 -6.27 0.06
CA GLU A 23 -4.36 -7.10 0.80
C GLU A 23 -3.69 -8.18 -0.06
N LEU A 24 -3.41 -7.83 -1.32
CA LEU A 24 -2.89 -8.79 -2.28
C LEU A 24 -1.42 -9.12 -2.00
N PRO A 25 -1.01 -10.40 -2.07
CA PRO A 25 0.39 -10.73 -1.90
C PRO A 25 1.20 -10.19 -3.09
N PHE A 26 2.43 -9.70 -2.86
CA PHE A 26 3.26 -9.14 -3.94
C PHE A 26 3.55 -10.09 -5.11
N ARG A 27 3.39 -11.41 -4.89
CA ARG A 27 3.47 -12.42 -5.96
C ARG A 27 2.38 -12.25 -7.03
N PHE A 28 1.26 -11.58 -6.70
CA PHE A 28 0.15 -11.30 -7.61
C PHE A 28 0.61 -10.67 -8.93
N ILE A 29 1.61 -9.79 -8.87
CA ILE A 29 2.21 -9.09 -10.02
C ILE A 29 2.84 -10.07 -11.05
N LYS A 30 3.20 -11.28 -10.62
CA LYS A 30 3.78 -12.33 -11.46
C LYS A 30 2.73 -13.26 -12.06
N ASN A 31 1.47 -13.18 -11.63
CA ASN A 31 0.43 -14.07 -12.10
C ASN A 31 0.19 -13.85 -13.60
N GLN A 32 0.22 -14.94 -14.38
CA GLN A 32 0.08 -14.86 -15.84
C GLN A 32 -1.26 -14.21 -16.24
N GLY A 33 -2.37 -14.64 -15.63
CA GLY A 33 -3.68 -14.07 -15.94
C GLY A 33 -3.79 -12.56 -15.65
N PHE A 34 -3.07 -12.03 -14.66
CA PHE A 34 -3.01 -10.58 -14.44
C PHE A 34 -2.24 -9.87 -15.55
N ARG A 35 -1.14 -10.47 -16.03
CA ARG A 35 -0.34 -9.92 -17.13
C ARG A 35 -1.12 -9.90 -18.44
N ASP A 36 -1.82 -10.99 -18.73
CA ASP A 36 -2.68 -11.11 -19.92
C ASP A 36 -3.84 -10.10 -19.87
N PHE A 37 -4.47 -9.97 -18.71
CA PHE A 37 -5.51 -8.97 -18.50
C PHE A 37 -4.98 -7.53 -18.73
N MET A 38 -3.82 -7.20 -18.16
CA MET A 38 -3.23 -5.87 -18.31
C MET A 38 -2.75 -5.58 -19.73
N SER A 39 -2.33 -6.59 -20.50
CA SER A 39 -1.99 -6.39 -21.91
C SER A 39 -3.21 -6.01 -22.75
N GLU A 40 -4.41 -6.48 -22.40
CA GLU A 40 -5.65 -6.08 -23.08
C GLU A 40 -6.16 -4.72 -22.60
N VAL A 41 -6.12 -4.47 -21.29
CA VAL A 41 -6.66 -3.23 -20.70
C VAL A 41 -5.79 -2.01 -21.00
N GLN A 42 -4.48 -2.15 -20.86
CA GLN A 42 -3.53 -1.07 -21.11
C GLN A 42 -2.16 -1.61 -21.55
N PRO A 43 -1.97 -1.86 -22.86
CA PRO A 43 -0.73 -2.43 -23.40
C PRO A 43 0.53 -1.59 -23.12
N ARG A 44 0.38 -0.28 -22.90
CA ARG A 44 1.50 0.63 -22.62
C ARG A 44 1.97 0.58 -21.17
N PHE A 45 1.19 -0.05 -20.28
CA PHE A 45 1.53 -0.14 -18.87
C PHE A 45 2.66 -1.14 -18.66
N LYS A 46 3.82 -0.62 -18.25
CA LYS A 46 4.94 -1.45 -17.85
C LYS A 46 4.67 -1.97 -16.45
N ILE A 47 4.39 -3.27 -16.33
CA ILE A 47 4.16 -3.90 -15.03
C ILE A 47 5.44 -3.77 -14.19
N PRO A 48 5.38 -3.07 -13.04
CA PRO A 48 6.55 -2.87 -12.18
C PRO A 48 7.01 -4.18 -11.53
N SER A 49 8.26 -4.19 -11.03
CA SER A 49 8.73 -5.33 -10.24
C SER A 49 8.12 -5.32 -8.83
N CYS A 50 8.14 -6.47 -8.15
CA CYS A 50 7.68 -6.56 -6.76
C CYS A 50 8.44 -5.60 -5.83
N ILE A 51 9.72 -5.35 -6.10
CA ILE A 51 10.55 -4.42 -5.31
C ILE A 51 10.05 -3.00 -5.47
N ILE A 52 9.70 -2.60 -6.70
CA ILE A 52 9.20 -1.26 -6.99
C ILE A 52 7.84 -1.07 -6.30
N ILE A 53 6.92 -2.03 -6.44
CA ILE A 53 5.61 -1.94 -5.77
C ILE A 53 5.75 -1.93 -4.26
N ALA A 54 6.63 -2.74 -3.68
CA ALA A 54 6.88 -2.71 -2.24
C ALA A 54 7.39 -1.33 -1.77
N ARG A 55 8.23 -0.66 -2.57
CA ARG A 55 8.67 0.72 -2.28
C ARG A 55 7.51 1.71 -2.38
N ASP A 56 6.69 1.63 -3.42
CA ASP A 56 5.53 2.49 -3.59
C ASP A 56 4.53 2.32 -2.42
N CYS A 57 4.28 1.07 -2.00
CA CYS A 57 3.43 0.79 -0.84
C CYS A 57 4.01 1.39 0.45
N MET A 58 5.33 1.30 0.64
CA MET A 58 6.01 1.88 1.80
C MET A 58 5.95 3.41 1.82
N GLU A 59 6.04 4.05 0.64
CA GLU A 59 5.90 5.50 0.52
C GLU A 59 4.48 5.95 0.85
N LEU A 60 3.46 5.29 0.29
CA LEU A 60 2.04 5.52 0.63
C LEU A 60 1.78 5.34 2.13
N PHE A 61 2.36 4.30 2.75
CA PHE A 61 2.26 4.09 4.19
C PHE A 61 2.88 5.24 4.99
N LYS A 62 4.07 5.73 4.60
CA LYS A 62 4.74 6.84 5.30
C LYS A 62 3.91 8.12 5.24
N GLU A 63 3.38 8.44 4.05
CA GLU A 63 2.50 9.60 3.86
C GLU A 63 1.27 9.50 4.77
N GLU A 64 0.62 8.34 4.77
CA GLU A 64 -0.59 8.12 5.55
C GLU A 64 -0.31 8.11 7.06
N LYS A 65 0.82 7.51 7.48
CA LYS A 65 1.28 7.53 8.87
C LYS A 65 1.48 8.96 9.38
N GLU A 66 2.16 9.81 8.61
CA GLU A 66 2.36 11.21 9.00
C GLU A 66 1.04 11.99 8.99
N ARG A 67 0.15 11.73 8.02
CA ARG A 67 -1.21 12.32 8.00
C ARG A 67 -2.00 11.95 9.26
N LEU A 68 -2.00 10.68 9.64
CA LEU A 68 -2.72 10.19 10.83
C LEU A 68 -2.12 10.76 12.11
N LYS A 69 -0.79 10.77 12.26
CA LYS A 69 -0.12 11.42 13.40
C LYS A 69 -0.52 12.88 13.55
N ASN A 70 -0.53 13.63 12.46
CA ASN A 70 -0.91 15.04 12.47
C ASN A 70 -2.35 15.25 12.91
N ILE A 71 -3.28 14.36 12.52
CA ILE A 71 -4.68 14.43 12.91
C ILE A 71 -4.84 14.12 14.41
N LEU A 72 -4.20 13.05 14.89
CA LEU A 72 -4.26 12.64 16.29
C LEU A 72 -3.66 13.68 17.21
N PHE A 73 -2.51 14.26 16.83
CA PHE A 73 -1.87 15.34 17.56
C PHE A 73 -2.76 16.58 17.65
N LYS A 74 -3.33 17.02 16.53
CA LYS A 74 -4.24 18.18 16.50
C LYS A 74 -5.49 17.99 17.36
N ASN A 75 -5.97 16.75 17.50
CA ASN A 75 -7.16 16.42 18.26
C ASN A 75 -6.87 16.05 19.73
N HIS A 76 -5.61 16.06 20.17
CA HIS A 76 -5.18 15.57 21.48
C HIS A 76 -5.68 14.14 21.78
N GLN A 77 -5.76 13.30 20.74
CA GLN A 77 -6.27 11.94 20.84
C GLN A 77 -5.13 10.95 21.08
N MET A 78 -5.26 10.16 22.15
CA MET A 78 -4.43 8.98 22.37
C MET A 78 -5.09 7.77 21.73
N VAL A 79 -4.33 7.01 20.97
CA VAL A 79 -4.80 5.77 20.34
C VAL A 79 -3.80 4.64 20.62
N SER A 80 -4.33 3.46 20.91
CA SER A 80 -3.55 2.22 20.93
C SER A 80 -3.87 1.46 19.65
N LEU A 81 -2.83 1.02 18.94
CA LEU A 81 -2.97 0.20 17.74
C LEU A 81 -2.55 -1.22 18.09
N THR A 82 -3.46 -2.18 17.90
CA THR A 82 -3.17 -3.60 18.03
C THR A 82 -3.32 -4.20 16.64
N THR A 83 -2.23 -4.73 16.11
CA THR A 83 -2.26 -5.51 14.88
C THR A 83 -2.30 -6.97 15.27
N ASP A 84 -3.42 -7.62 15.01
CA ASP A 84 -3.54 -9.06 15.20
C ASP A 84 -2.76 -9.77 14.09
N LEU A 85 -1.53 -10.16 14.38
CA LEU A 85 -0.71 -11.00 13.50
C LEU A 85 -1.13 -12.47 13.70
N LEU A 86 -2.03 -12.96 12.85
CA LEU A 86 -2.33 -14.38 12.76
C LEU A 86 -1.34 -15.06 11.82
N ASP A 87 -0.09 -15.20 12.26
CA ASP A 87 0.86 -16.11 11.61
C ASP A 87 0.73 -17.50 12.25
N PHE A 88 0.52 -18.53 11.41
CA PHE A 88 0.53 -19.93 11.86
C PHE A 88 1.90 -20.40 12.38
N ASN A 89 2.93 -19.53 12.42
CA ASN A 89 4.28 -19.83 12.92
C ASN A 89 4.93 -18.61 13.61
N SER A 90 4.72 -18.54 14.93
CA SER A 90 5.51 -17.92 16.02
C SER A 90 5.74 -16.40 16.13
N GLU A 91 5.45 -15.97 17.37
CA GLU A 91 5.91 -14.83 18.18
C GLU A 91 5.25 -13.44 17.99
N TYR A 92 4.37 -13.13 18.96
CA TYR A 92 3.65 -11.87 19.10
C TYR A 92 4.59 -10.74 19.51
N GLU A 93 4.81 -9.75 18.64
CA GLU A 93 5.36 -8.45 19.03
C GLU A 93 4.26 -7.39 19.09
N LEU A 94 3.83 -7.03 20.30
CA LEU A 94 2.91 -5.93 20.53
C LEU A 94 3.68 -4.60 20.41
N TYR A 95 3.53 -3.90 19.28
CA TYR A 95 4.07 -2.56 19.09
C TYR A 95 3.17 -1.51 19.75
N VAL A 96 3.40 -1.21 21.04
CA VAL A 96 2.75 -0.08 21.72
C VAL A 96 3.43 1.23 21.32
N CYS A 97 2.74 2.08 20.56
CA CYS A 97 3.21 3.44 20.30
C CYS A 97 2.83 4.34 21.49
N ASN A 98 3.71 4.41 22.50
CA ASN A 98 3.61 5.45 23.52
C ASN A 98 4.10 6.77 22.93
N CYS A 99 3.18 7.69 22.64
CA CYS A 99 3.54 9.10 22.44
C CYS A 99 3.82 9.71 23.83
N SER A 100 5.05 9.56 24.29
CA SER A 100 5.56 10.26 25.47
C SER A 100 5.93 11.69 25.07
N GLN A 101 4.95 12.56 24.90
CA GLN A 101 5.13 14.03 24.96
C GLN A 101 3.77 14.71 25.14
N CYS A 102 3.35 14.77 26.40
CA CYS A 102 2.85 15.99 27.01
C CYS A 102 3.98 16.54 27.89
#